data_AF-A0A1H8M4J9-F1
#
_entry.id   AF-A0A1H8M4J9-F1
#
_cell.length_a   1.000
_cell.length_b   1.000
_cell.length_c   1.000
_cell.angle_alpha   90.00
_cell.angle_beta   90.00
_cell.angle_gamma   90.00
#
_symmetry.space_group_name_H-M   'P 1'
#
loop_
_entity.id
_entity.type
_entity.pdbx_description
1 polymer ?
#
loop_
_entity_poly.entity_id
_entity_poly.type
_entity_poly.pdbx_seq_one_letter_code
_entity_poly.pdbx_strand_id
1 'polypeptide(L)'
;MALTVTQVQQLYTAYLGRPVDQEGVDYWTDEERDLNIADLRFNLANDDQPEFVELYGDLTRVELVEAIYQNMFGRPADEDGLAYWTEGEGSVVPANQLQQLFIEAASEEDSAAFEAKVAADLEAYEAGDTSELTEALVALQEAQAAERAFLEEAAEIEAVLAEDATLDDESTNDEIETAIDNAVATASIGVVAELNNLDAALGGSTKFASYATSFDSASAAVKAEIIAEAQAEAAKAVQSAQDQVGKISGQLSKLNALVSAKAAYEAALKSVDKAAPITNAELAKFDALNGSITATIARADAATFAVNDGNSVDLIKVENGVLKIQDAGKSLAGIDAMFTAAQAEYQALLAAEAGETNFEARLISARNGESDAADIATVTESADYTINSDNTITINPVITNEMPDSDALLAARGVEAELNEAISDYQAVATLAADLAALQSDVKDAADAIEELGYELAEVTNGAAGTDADDLFVYADAELDISGFGLEGNDLLFIGEGFSEVRVETGDDAVSDRLGASSELEIFFQQEGNNALIFVEEEAFGGNATNPNDLVKITLAGVNIEDLQFENGYVSVVEVA
;
A
#
# COMPACT_ATOMS: atom_id res chain seq x y z
N MET A 1 2.71 29.98 31.98
CA MET A 1 2.07 30.08 30.65
C MET A 1 3.22 29.94 29.70
N ALA A 2 3.18 28.92 28.85
CA ALA A 2 4.18 28.72 27.81
C ALA A 2 4.17 29.93 26.86
N LEU A 3 5.30 30.16 26.21
CA LEU A 3 5.42 31.23 25.22
C LEU A 3 4.67 30.81 23.96
N THR A 4 4.03 31.77 23.29
CA THR A 4 3.47 31.52 21.95
C THR A 4 4.52 31.73 20.87
N VAL A 5 4.38 31.11 19.70
CA VAL A 5 5.25 31.32 18.53
C VAL A 5 5.38 32.82 18.22
N THR A 6 4.27 33.55 18.19
CA THR A 6 4.24 35.02 17.99
C THR A 6 5.10 35.77 19.02
N GLN A 7 5.07 35.39 20.30
CA GLN A 7 5.87 36.02 21.35
C GLN A 7 7.36 35.72 21.19
N VAL A 8 7.70 34.49 20.83
CA VAL A 8 9.09 34.09 20.52
C VAL A 8 9.58 34.91 19.33
N GLN A 9 8.78 34.98 18.27
CA GLN A 9 9.15 35.65 17.03
C GLN A 9 9.31 37.16 17.19
N GLN A 10 8.39 37.79 17.91
CA GLN A 10 8.51 39.20 18.28
C GLN A 10 9.85 39.50 18.98
N LEU A 11 10.29 38.63 19.90
CA LEU A 11 11.54 38.85 20.63
C LEU A 11 12.78 38.54 19.79
N TYR A 12 12.78 37.51 18.95
CA TYR A 12 13.88 37.24 18.02
C TYR A 12 14.04 38.37 17.00
N THR A 13 12.95 38.84 16.40
CA THR A 13 12.97 39.98 15.47
C THR A 13 13.47 41.26 16.17
N ALA A 14 13.06 41.50 17.43
CA ALA A 14 13.50 42.69 18.17
C ALA A 14 14.97 42.64 18.61
N TYR A 15 15.44 41.50 19.12
CA TYR A 15 16.76 41.37 19.73
C TYR A 15 17.84 40.93 18.76
N LEU A 16 17.52 40.15 17.73
CA LEU A 16 18.50 39.62 16.78
C LEU A 16 18.23 40.08 15.34
N GLY A 17 17.09 40.72 15.08
CA GLY A 17 16.77 41.28 13.77
C GLY A 17 16.43 40.24 12.70
N ARG A 18 16.26 38.97 13.10
CA ARG A 18 15.97 37.79 12.26
C ARG A 18 14.80 36.98 12.85
N PRO A 19 14.12 36.14 12.05
CA PRO A 19 13.23 35.11 12.56
C PRO A 19 13.99 34.07 13.40
N VAL A 20 13.29 33.46 14.35
CA VAL A 20 13.72 32.24 15.04
C VAL A 20 13.70 31.06 14.07
N ASP A 21 14.56 30.07 14.33
CA ASP A 21 14.55 28.77 13.67
C ASP A 21 13.61 27.79 14.39
N GLN A 22 13.25 26.67 13.74
CA GLN A 22 12.32 25.68 14.30
C GLN A 22 12.79 25.14 15.66
N GLU A 23 14.05 24.69 15.75
CA GLU A 23 14.63 24.20 17.01
C GLU A 23 14.53 25.24 18.14
N GLY A 24 14.62 26.52 17.80
CA GLY A 24 14.40 27.63 18.72
C GLY A 24 12.94 27.75 19.15
N VAL A 25 11.96 27.70 18.22
CA VAL A 25 10.54 27.69 18.58
C VAL A 25 10.26 26.56 19.55
N ASP A 26 10.58 25.32 19.16
CA ASP A 26 10.32 24.12 19.95
C ASP A 26 10.91 24.23 21.35
N TYR A 27 12.12 24.77 21.47
CA TYR A 27 12.76 24.96 22.77
C TYR A 27 12.04 25.98 23.67
N TRP A 28 11.53 27.08 23.10
CA TRP A 28 10.93 28.18 23.86
C TRP A 28 9.45 27.99 24.15
N THR A 29 8.72 27.25 23.30
CA THR A 29 7.29 26.98 23.44
C THR A 29 7.00 25.69 24.23
N ASP A 30 8.01 24.83 24.45
CA ASP A 30 7.88 23.59 25.23
C ASP A 30 7.34 23.84 26.66
N GLU A 31 6.11 23.38 26.89
CA GLU A 31 5.40 23.52 28.16
C GLU A 31 6.07 22.76 29.32
N GLU A 32 6.83 21.69 29.05
CA GLU A 32 7.50 20.90 30.07
C GLU A 32 8.67 21.65 30.73
N ARG A 33 9.18 22.69 30.08
CA ARG A 33 10.35 23.45 30.53
C ARG A 33 10.03 24.61 31.48
N ASP A 34 8.76 25.02 31.61
CA ASP A 34 8.30 26.15 32.45
C ASP A 34 9.09 27.46 32.18
N LEU A 35 9.43 27.70 30.91
CA LEU A 35 10.12 28.91 30.47
C LEU A 35 9.14 30.07 30.33
N ASN A 36 9.59 31.29 30.64
CA ASN A 36 8.78 32.49 30.47
C ASN A 36 9.51 33.56 29.65
N ILE A 37 8.79 34.63 29.32
CA ILE A 37 9.29 35.72 28.48
C ILE A 37 10.55 36.40 29.02
N ALA A 38 10.76 36.40 30.35
CA ALA A 38 11.96 36.96 30.94
C ALA A 38 13.18 36.04 30.73
N ASP A 39 12.98 34.72 30.69
CA ASP A 39 14.04 33.75 30.42
C ASP A 39 14.52 33.86 28.97
N LEU A 40 13.58 33.94 28.01
CA LEU A 40 13.87 34.17 26.60
C LEU A 40 14.64 35.49 26.41
N ARG A 41 14.15 36.59 26.99
CA ARG A 41 14.83 37.89 26.89
C ARG A 41 16.23 37.87 27.51
N PHE A 42 16.40 37.22 28.66
CA PHE A 42 17.71 37.09 29.29
C PHE A 42 18.67 36.27 28.43
N ASN A 43 18.15 35.23 27.76
CA ASN A 43 18.93 34.39 26.87
C ASN A 43 19.33 35.12 25.58
N LEU A 44 18.45 35.93 24.98
CA LEU A 44 18.76 36.69 23.77
C LEU A 44 19.68 37.90 24.01
N ALA A 45 19.63 38.51 25.20
CA ALA A 45 20.30 39.77 25.52
C ALA A 45 21.48 39.61 26.49
N ASN A 46 22.40 38.69 26.19
CA ASN A 46 23.59 38.46 27.00
C ASN A 46 24.88 38.30 26.18
N ASP A 47 26.02 38.39 26.87
CA ASP A 47 27.36 38.33 26.26
C ASP A 47 27.74 36.92 25.76
N ASP A 48 26.99 35.89 26.14
CA ASP A 48 27.17 34.52 25.66
C ASP A 48 26.44 34.26 24.32
N GLN A 49 25.59 35.20 23.85
CA GLN A 49 24.97 35.15 22.53
C GLN A 49 25.83 35.85 21.46
N PRO A 50 26.49 35.11 20.56
CA PRO A 50 27.41 35.71 19.59
C PRO A 50 26.75 36.73 18.67
N GLU A 51 25.52 36.45 18.22
CA GLU A 51 24.75 37.32 17.34
C GLU A 51 24.38 38.65 18.02
N PHE A 52 23.98 38.60 19.30
CA PHE A 52 23.69 39.81 20.07
C PHE A 52 24.94 40.66 20.29
N VAL A 53 26.08 40.02 20.61
CA VAL A 53 27.35 40.71 20.78
C VAL A 53 27.86 41.32 19.46
N GLU A 54 27.68 40.63 18.33
CA GLU A 54 28.02 41.15 17.01
C GLU A 54 27.18 42.39 16.66
N LEU A 55 25.89 42.37 16.98
CA LEU A 55 24.98 43.49 16.71
C LEU A 55 25.20 44.69 17.64
N TYR A 56 25.50 44.46 18.93
CA TYR A 56 25.40 45.51 19.95
C TYR A 56 26.56 45.64 20.94
N GLY A 57 27.49 44.67 21.02
CA GLY A 57 28.40 44.51 22.16
C GLY A 57 29.28 45.73 22.49
N ASP A 58 30.09 46.19 21.54
CA ASP A 58 31.06 47.28 21.74
C ASP A 58 30.55 48.66 21.28
N LEU A 59 29.27 48.78 20.92
CA LEU A 59 28.71 50.01 20.39
C LEU A 59 28.65 51.12 21.45
N THR A 60 28.98 52.34 21.05
CA THR A 60 28.68 53.51 21.88
C THR A 60 27.17 53.67 22.03
N ARG A 61 26.71 54.43 23.03
CA ARG A 61 25.26 54.67 23.23
C ARG A 61 24.57 55.21 21.97
N VAL A 62 25.22 56.07 21.21
CA VAL A 62 24.68 56.62 19.96
C VAL A 62 24.53 55.51 18.91
N GLU A 63 25.61 54.76 18.67
CA GLU A 63 25.62 53.67 17.69
C GLU A 63 24.63 52.55 18.07
N LEU A 64 24.48 52.24 19.36
CA LEU A 64 23.51 51.26 19.86
C LEU A 64 22.07 51.66 19.53
N VAL A 65 21.71 52.92 19.80
CA VAL A 65 20.35 53.43 19.50
C VAL A 65 20.10 53.40 17.99
N GLU A 66 21.06 53.84 17.19
CA GLU A 66 20.97 53.80 15.73
C GLU A 66 20.80 52.36 15.20
N ALA A 67 21.55 51.39 15.76
CA ALA A 67 21.43 49.99 15.41
C ALA A 67 20.06 49.41 15.77
N ILE A 68 19.50 49.74 16.94
CA ILE A 68 18.16 49.30 17.35
C ILE A 68 17.09 49.84 16.41
N TYR A 69 17.12 51.14 16.08
CA TYR A 69 16.19 51.74 15.12
C TYR A 69 16.25 51.04 13.76
N GLN A 70 17.46 50.75 13.28
CA GLN A 70 17.65 50.08 12.00
C GLN A 70 17.17 48.63 12.02
N ASN A 71 17.43 47.88 13.10
CA ASN A 71 17.09 46.46 13.19
C ASN A 71 15.60 46.20 13.45
N MET A 72 14.98 47.01 14.31
CA MET A 72 13.56 46.85 14.68
C MET A 72 12.61 47.53 13.69
N PHE A 73 12.93 48.73 13.24
CA PHE A 73 12.01 49.57 12.45
C PHE A 73 12.46 49.77 11.00
N GLY A 74 13.65 49.29 10.62
CA GLY A 74 14.16 49.39 9.24
C GLY A 74 14.55 50.80 8.81
N ARG A 75 14.63 51.77 9.74
CA ARG A 75 14.92 53.18 9.45
C ARG A 75 15.93 53.77 10.44
N PRO A 76 16.62 54.88 10.10
CA PRO A 76 17.43 55.60 11.07
C PRO A 76 16.57 56.33 12.13
N ALA A 77 17.15 56.52 13.32
CA ALA A 77 16.59 57.39 14.35
C ALA A 77 16.47 58.83 13.83
N ASP A 78 15.36 59.50 14.14
CA ASP A 78 15.27 60.95 13.92
C ASP A 78 16.05 61.73 14.99
N GLU A 79 16.26 63.02 14.74
CA GLU A 79 17.13 63.87 15.57
C GLU A 79 16.61 63.98 17.02
N ASP A 80 15.29 64.02 17.22
CA ASP A 80 14.65 64.15 18.54
C ASP A 80 14.68 62.81 19.31
N GLY A 81 14.40 61.70 18.64
CA GLY A 81 14.45 60.35 19.19
C GLY A 81 15.88 59.96 19.59
N LEU A 82 16.87 60.23 18.73
CA LEU A 82 18.27 59.99 19.06
C LEU A 82 18.69 60.81 20.29
N ALA A 83 18.38 62.11 20.32
CA ALA A 83 18.68 62.97 21.46
C ALA A 83 18.02 62.51 22.77
N TYR A 84 16.78 61.99 22.70
CA TYR A 84 16.09 61.44 23.88
C TYR A 84 16.84 60.24 24.48
N TRP A 85 17.27 59.30 23.65
CA TRP A 85 17.95 58.07 24.10
C TRP A 85 19.42 58.27 24.47
N THR A 86 20.08 59.29 23.92
CA THR A 86 21.52 59.54 24.15
C THR A 86 21.79 60.60 25.21
N GLU A 87 20.94 61.63 25.31
CA GLU A 87 21.14 62.79 26.19
C GLU A 87 19.95 63.07 27.13
N GLY A 88 18.76 62.62 26.76
CA GLY A 88 17.51 62.80 27.50
C GLY A 88 17.28 61.79 28.61
N GLU A 89 16.02 61.61 29.01
CA GLU A 89 15.63 60.67 30.06
C GLU A 89 15.93 59.21 29.70
N GLY A 90 15.96 58.88 28.40
CA GLY A 90 16.35 57.56 27.92
C GLY A 90 17.84 57.22 28.13
N SER A 91 18.69 58.21 28.37
CA SER A 91 20.15 57.99 28.53
C SER A 91 20.54 57.15 29.75
N VAL A 92 19.69 57.12 30.78
CA VAL A 92 19.92 56.32 32.00
C VAL A 92 19.39 54.89 31.91
N VAL A 93 18.66 54.56 30.83
CA VAL A 93 18.15 53.21 30.60
C VAL A 93 19.32 52.26 30.34
N PRO A 94 19.42 51.12 31.06
CA PRO A 94 20.41 50.08 30.80
C PRO A 94 20.27 49.50 29.38
N ALA A 95 21.39 49.17 28.72
CA ALA A 95 21.38 48.68 27.35
C ALA A 95 20.49 47.44 27.15
N ASN A 96 20.49 46.52 28.11
CA ASN A 96 19.66 45.30 28.10
C ASN A 96 18.15 45.53 28.27
N GLN A 97 17.72 46.77 28.53
CA GLN A 97 16.31 47.15 28.65
C GLN A 97 15.81 47.98 27.47
N LEU A 98 16.69 48.41 26.57
CA LEU A 98 16.31 49.34 25.49
C LEU A 98 15.31 48.70 24.52
N GLN A 99 15.60 47.52 23.97
CA GLN A 99 14.75 46.87 22.96
C GLN A 99 13.31 46.64 23.46
N GLN A 100 13.14 46.25 24.73
CA GLN A 100 11.81 46.11 25.32
C GLN A 100 11.06 47.44 25.42
N LEU A 101 11.75 48.51 25.84
CA LEU A 101 11.14 49.82 25.86
C LEU A 101 10.84 50.35 24.46
N PHE A 102 11.61 49.93 23.45
CA PHE A 102 11.31 50.22 22.05
C PHE A 102 10.06 49.47 21.58
N ILE A 103 9.85 48.21 22.00
CA ILE A 103 8.59 47.50 21.74
C ILE A 103 7.42 48.22 22.43
N GLU A 104 7.56 48.57 23.71
CA GLU A 104 6.45 49.11 24.51
C GLU A 104 6.10 50.58 24.22
N ALA A 105 7.08 51.37 23.78
CA ALA A 105 6.94 52.82 23.63
C ALA A 105 7.23 53.34 22.21
N ALA A 106 7.20 52.45 21.21
CA ALA A 106 7.29 52.82 19.80
C ALA A 106 6.22 53.87 19.43
N SER A 107 6.55 54.72 18.45
CA SER A 107 5.54 55.56 17.80
C SER A 107 4.55 54.67 17.01
N GLU A 108 3.38 55.19 16.66
CA GLU A 108 2.41 54.44 15.84
C GLU A 108 3.02 53.93 14.52
N GLU A 109 3.88 54.75 13.89
CA GLU A 109 4.57 54.37 12.65
C GLU A 109 5.62 53.26 12.88
N ASP A 110 6.37 53.35 13.98
CA ASP A 110 7.40 52.36 14.33
C ASP A 110 6.80 51.04 14.79
N SER A 111 5.70 51.08 15.56
CA SER A 111 4.97 49.87 15.98
C SER A 111 4.44 49.13 14.76
N ALA A 112 3.82 49.85 13.82
CA ALA A 112 3.30 49.25 12.59
C ALA A 112 4.43 48.65 11.72
N ALA A 113 5.59 49.30 11.63
CA ALA A 113 6.73 48.77 10.89
C ALA A 113 7.32 47.50 11.53
N PHE A 114 7.40 47.48 12.86
CA PHE A 114 7.87 46.32 13.61
C PHE A 114 6.88 45.14 13.53
N GLU A 115 5.59 45.40 13.74
CA GLU A 115 4.53 44.39 13.61
C GLU A 115 4.48 43.81 12.19
N ALA A 116 4.64 44.62 11.14
CA ALA A 116 4.72 44.12 9.77
C ALA A 116 5.92 43.18 9.55
N LYS A 117 7.06 43.42 10.23
CA LYS A 117 8.22 42.55 10.15
C LYS A 117 8.00 41.24 10.91
N VAL A 118 7.41 41.32 12.11
CA VAL A 118 7.04 40.13 12.89
C VAL A 118 6.00 39.29 12.14
N ALA A 119 5.02 39.93 11.50
CA ALA A 119 4.03 39.25 10.67
C ALA A 119 4.68 38.53 9.47
N ALA A 120 5.62 39.18 8.77
CA ALA A 120 6.36 38.53 7.68
C ALA A 120 7.26 37.37 8.17
N ASP A 121 7.87 37.51 9.36
CA ASP A 121 8.67 36.46 10.00
C ASP A 121 7.81 35.28 10.50
N LEU A 122 6.52 35.53 10.81
CA LEU A 122 5.54 34.52 11.19
C LEU A 122 4.95 33.82 9.96
N GLU A 123 4.57 34.58 8.93
CA GLU A 123 4.09 34.05 7.64
C GLU A 123 5.14 33.14 6.99
N ALA A 124 6.43 33.52 7.07
CA ALA A 124 7.52 32.68 6.57
C ALA A 124 7.74 31.40 7.39
N TYR A 125 7.40 31.41 8.68
CA TYR A 125 7.44 30.23 9.55
C TYR A 125 6.28 29.28 9.21
N GLU A 126 5.05 29.79 9.17
CA GLU A 126 3.84 29.03 8.83
C GLU A 126 3.88 28.47 7.39
N ALA A 127 4.45 29.22 6.44
CA ALA A 127 4.66 28.75 5.07
C ALA A 127 5.72 27.64 4.96
N GLY A 128 6.70 27.62 5.87
CA GLY A 128 7.71 26.56 5.92
C GLY A 128 7.10 25.25 6.44
N ASP A 129 6.34 25.35 7.52
CA ASP A 129 5.66 24.24 8.20
C ASP A 129 4.64 23.55 7.27
N THR A 130 3.79 24.35 6.62
CA THR A 130 2.81 23.83 5.65
C THR A 130 3.46 23.18 4.41
N SER A 131 4.66 23.60 4.01
CA SER A 131 5.39 22.98 2.90
C SER A 131 5.90 21.58 3.26
N GLU A 132 6.48 21.40 4.45
CA GLU A 132 6.95 20.09 4.92
C GLU A 132 5.77 19.12 5.16
N LEU A 133 4.67 19.64 5.73
CA LEU A 133 3.43 18.90 5.88
C LEU A 133 2.84 18.46 4.53
N THR A 134 2.84 19.35 3.53
CA THR A 134 2.37 19.02 2.18
C THR A 134 3.21 17.92 1.55
N GLU A 135 4.55 17.99 1.68
CA GLU A 135 5.45 16.95 1.19
C GLU A 135 5.18 15.59 1.87
N ALA A 136 5.02 15.57 3.19
CA ALA A 136 4.70 14.36 3.95
C ALA A 136 3.32 13.78 3.54
N LEU A 137 2.33 14.64 3.34
CA LEU A 137 0.99 14.23 2.94
C LEU A 137 0.94 13.67 1.51
N VAL A 138 1.67 14.29 0.58
CA VAL A 138 1.83 13.74 -0.78
C VAL A 138 2.49 12.37 -0.70
N ALA A 139 3.54 12.19 0.12
CA ALA A 139 4.18 10.89 0.30
C ALA A 139 3.21 9.83 0.87
N LEU A 140 2.36 10.20 1.83
CA LEU A 140 1.32 9.31 2.37
C LEU A 140 0.31 8.90 1.29
N GLN A 141 -0.21 9.87 0.52
CA GLN A 141 -1.16 9.59 -0.56
C GLN A 141 -0.55 8.71 -1.66
N GLU A 142 0.72 8.94 -2.03
CA GLU A 142 1.45 8.11 -2.99
C GLU A 142 1.67 6.69 -2.46
N ALA A 143 2.03 6.53 -1.18
CA ALA A 143 2.20 5.22 -0.56
C ALA A 143 0.87 4.44 -0.50
N GLN A 144 -0.21 5.08 -0.09
CA GLN A 144 -1.56 4.48 -0.06
C GLN A 144 -2.05 4.10 -1.46
N ALA A 145 -1.78 4.93 -2.47
CA ALA A 145 -2.12 4.62 -3.85
C ALA A 145 -1.31 3.42 -4.38
N ALA A 146 -0.03 3.31 -4.01
CA ALA A 146 0.80 2.17 -4.37
C ALA A 146 0.32 0.87 -3.72
N GLU A 147 -0.04 0.90 -2.43
CA GLU A 147 -0.65 -0.23 -1.72
C GLU A 147 -1.95 -0.69 -2.39
N ARG A 148 -2.86 0.25 -2.67
CA ARG A 148 -4.14 -0.06 -3.32
C ARG A 148 -3.94 -0.69 -4.70
N ALA A 149 -3.06 -0.12 -5.53
CA ALA A 149 -2.76 -0.66 -6.86
C ALA A 149 -2.14 -2.07 -6.78
N PHE A 150 -1.31 -2.32 -5.77
CA PHE A 150 -0.76 -3.65 -5.53
C PHE A 150 -1.83 -4.66 -5.13
N LEU A 151 -2.75 -4.29 -4.23
CA LEU A 151 -3.84 -5.16 -3.79
C LEU A 151 -4.80 -5.49 -4.94
N GLU A 152 -5.09 -4.54 -5.82
CA GLU A 152 -5.90 -4.77 -7.02
C GLU A 152 -5.25 -5.81 -7.95
N GLU A 153 -3.93 -5.71 -8.20
CA GLU A 153 -3.21 -6.73 -8.97
C GLU A 153 -3.15 -8.08 -8.23
N ALA A 154 -2.97 -8.05 -6.91
CA ALA A 154 -2.89 -9.25 -6.08
C ALA A 154 -4.20 -10.04 -6.05
N ALA A 155 -5.35 -9.36 -6.11
CA ALA A 155 -6.67 -9.99 -6.15
C ALA A 155 -6.88 -10.85 -7.41
N GLU A 156 -6.14 -10.58 -8.49
CA GLU A 156 -6.19 -11.39 -9.72
C GLU A 156 -5.26 -12.62 -9.68
N ILE A 157 -4.38 -12.74 -8.68
CA ILE A 157 -3.42 -13.83 -8.61
C ILE A 157 -4.14 -15.14 -8.29
N GLU A 158 -3.87 -16.16 -9.12
CA GLU A 158 -4.51 -17.49 -9.03
C GLU A 158 -4.46 -18.09 -7.61
N ALA A 159 -3.32 -17.98 -6.95
CA ALA A 159 -3.13 -18.52 -5.59
C ALA A 159 -3.97 -17.79 -4.53
N VAL A 160 -4.26 -16.50 -4.74
CA VAL A 160 -5.09 -15.67 -3.85
C VAL A 160 -6.57 -15.96 -4.12
N LEU A 161 -6.99 -15.99 -5.38
CA LEU A 161 -8.35 -16.36 -5.81
C LEU A 161 -8.76 -17.77 -5.37
N ALA A 162 -7.81 -18.68 -5.22
CA ALA A 162 -8.07 -20.03 -4.74
C ALA A 162 -8.58 -20.06 -3.29
N GLU A 163 -8.21 -19.07 -2.47
CA GLU A 163 -8.63 -18.96 -1.07
C GLU A 163 -9.96 -18.21 -0.92
N ASP A 164 -10.21 -17.24 -1.79
CA ASP A 164 -11.50 -16.57 -1.89
C ASP A 164 -11.89 -16.28 -3.35
N ALA A 165 -12.78 -17.13 -3.88
CA ALA A 165 -13.29 -17.00 -5.24
C ALA A 165 -14.38 -15.90 -5.38
N THR A 166 -14.71 -15.20 -4.29
CA THR A 166 -15.64 -14.07 -4.30
C THR A 166 -14.95 -12.73 -4.51
N LEU A 167 -13.60 -12.71 -4.50
CA LEU A 167 -12.84 -11.50 -4.83
C LEU A 167 -13.21 -10.99 -6.23
N ASP A 168 -13.47 -9.69 -6.27
CA ASP A 168 -13.84 -8.92 -7.46
C ASP A 168 -13.42 -7.45 -7.30
N ASP A 169 -13.71 -6.63 -8.31
CA ASP A 169 -13.37 -5.21 -8.35
C ASP A 169 -14.04 -4.38 -7.22
N GLU A 170 -15.00 -4.94 -6.47
CA GLU A 170 -15.68 -4.30 -5.33
C GLU A 170 -15.13 -4.75 -3.97
N SER A 171 -14.19 -5.70 -3.94
CA SER A 171 -13.62 -6.25 -2.71
C SER A 171 -12.78 -5.22 -1.95
N THR A 172 -12.87 -5.24 -0.62
CA THR A 172 -12.11 -4.30 0.21
C THR A 172 -10.64 -4.71 0.32
N ASN A 173 -9.76 -3.74 0.64
CA ASN A 173 -8.35 -4.03 0.92
C ASN A 173 -8.21 -5.12 1.99
N ASP A 174 -8.95 -5.02 3.11
CA ASP A 174 -8.95 -6.01 4.20
C ASP A 174 -9.31 -7.44 3.72
N GLU A 175 -10.26 -7.56 2.79
CA GLU A 175 -10.66 -8.85 2.21
C GLU A 175 -9.53 -9.46 1.37
N ILE A 176 -8.87 -8.63 0.56
CA ILE A 176 -7.72 -9.04 -0.27
C ILE A 176 -6.52 -9.42 0.61
N GLU A 177 -6.19 -8.61 1.62
CA GLU A 177 -5.12 -8.88 2.58
C GLU A 177 -5.34 -10.22 3.30
N THR A 178 -6.58 -10.47 3.75
CA THR A 178 -6.96 -11.75 4.37
C THR A 178 -6.77 -12.92 3.41
N ALA A 179 -7.10 -12.75 2.14
CA ALA A 179 -6.92 -13.79 1.12
C ALA A 179 -5.43 -14.08 0.86
N ILE A 180 -4.57 -13.05 0.84
CA ILE A 180 -3.11 -13.21 0.72
C ILE A 180 -2.56 -14.00 1.91
N ASP A 181 -2.95 -13.65 3.14
CA ASP A 181 -2.54 -14.35 4.35
C ASP A 181 -2.96 -15.84 4.34
N ASN A 182 -4.19 -16.11 3.92
CA ASN A 182 -4.68 -17.48 3.76
C ASN A 182 -3.87 -18.25 2.70
N ALA A 183 -3.53 -17.62 1.58
CA ALA A 183 -2.75 -18.24 0.51
C ALA A 183 -1.35 -18.62 1.01
N VAL A 184 -0.71 -17.75 1.79
CA VAL A 184 0.57 -18.03 2.46
C VAL A 184 0.42 -19.21 3.42
N ALA A 185 -0.65 -19.25 4.23
CA ALA A 185 -0.89 -20.33 5.18
C ALA A 185 -1.09 -21.68 4.46
N THR A 186 -1.90 -21.72 3.41
CA THR A 186 -2.13 -22.93 2.59
C THR A 186 -0.84 -23.42 1.94
N ALA A 187 -0.06 -22.53 1.32
CA ALA A 187 1.20 -22.91 0.69
C ALA A 187 2.24 -23.40 1.73
N SER A 188 2.26 -22.79 2.92
CA SER A 188 3.10 -23.23 4.04
C SER A 188 2.76 -24.66 4.48
N ILE A 189 1.47 -25.01 4.56
CA ILE A 189 1.00 -26.38 4.85
C ILE A 189 1.54 -27.36 3.80
N GLY A 190 1.57 -26.98 2.53
CA GLY A 190 2.18 -27.78 1.45
C GLY A 190 3.66 -28.09 1.73
N VAL A 191 4.46 -27.08 2.07
CA VAL A 191 5.88 -27.28 2.41
C VAL A 191 6.03 -28.17 3.65
N VAL A 192 5.19 -27.98 4.68
CA VAL A 192 5.19 -28.81 5.90
C VAL A 192 4.89 -30.28 5.60
N ALA A 193 3.94 -30.56 4.70
CA ALA A 193 3.65 -31.92 4.26
C ALA A 193 4.88 -32.54 3.58
N GLU A 194 5.52 -31.81 2.66
CA GLU A 194 6.66 -32.33 1.91
C GLU A 194 7.93 -32.49 2.76
N LEU A 195 8.12 -31.66 3.79
CA LEU A 195 9.17 -31.89 4.79
C LEU A 195 8.97 -33.22 5.54
N ASN A 196 7.73 -33.60 5.86
CA ASN A 196 7.43 -34.89 6.46
C ASN A 196 7.61 -36.06 5.46
N ASN A 197 7.26 -35.87 4.19
CA ASN A 197 7.49 -36.87 3.15
C ASN A 197 8.99 -37.12 2.93
N LEU A 198 9.79 -36.05 2.91
CA LEU A 198 11.24 -36.13 2.86
C LEU A 198 11.81 -36.87 4.07
N ASP A 199 11.33 -36.55 5.28
CA ASP A 199 11.72 -37.25 6.52
C ASP A 199 11.50 -38.76 6.41
N ALA A 200 10.31 -39.16 5.96
CA ALA A 200 9.93 -40.54 5.76
C ALA A 200 10.81 -41.24 4.71
N ALA A 201 11.08 -40.58 3.57
CA ALA A 201 11.93 -41.10 2.50
C ALA A 201 13.39 -41.31 2.94
N LEU A 202 13.87 -40.49 3.86
CA LEU A 202 15.20 -40.60 4.47
C LEU A 202 15.25 -41.58 5.65
N GLY A 203 14.18 -42.36 5.86
CA GLY A 203 14.12 -43.39 6.90
C GLY A 203 13.65 -42.89 8.28
N GLY A 204 12.94 -41.76 8.33
CA GLY A 204 12.36 -41.20 9.56
C GLY A 204 13.37 -40.39 10.37
N SER A 205 14.24 -39.63 9.69
CA SER A 205 15.26 -38.81 10.35
C SER A 205 14.64 -37.58 11.00
N THR A 206 14.21 -37.67 12.27
CA THR A 206 13.46 -36.69 13.09
C THR A 206 13.74 -35.18 12.89
N LYS A 207 14.87 -34.82 12.29
CA LYS A 207 15.24 -33.48 11.87
C LYS A 207 14.18 -32.80 10.99
N PHE A 208 13.74 -33.41 9.87
CA PHE A 208 12.81 -32.74 8.95
C PHE A 208 11.38 -32.72 9.49
N ALA A 209 10.97 -33.75 10.22
CA ALA A 209 9.74 -33.73 11.01
C ALA A 209 9.75 -32.63 12.09
N SER A 210 10.90 -32.35 12.70
CA SER A 210 11.03 -31.22 13.64
C SER A 210 10.92 -29.88 12.91
N TYR A 211 11.56 -29.74 11.74
CA TYR A 211 11.41 -28.54 10.90
C TYR A 211 9.98 -28.31 10.47
N ALA A 212 9.28 -29.36 10.01
CA ALA A 212 7.87 -29.31 9.65
C ALA A 212 7.01 -28.77 10.82
N THR A 213 7.29 -29.21 12.05
CA THR A 213 6.54 -28.74 13.24
C THR A 213 6.80 -27.27 13.58
N SER A 214 8.00 -26.76 13.29
CA SER A 214 8.38 -25.38 13.61
C SER A 214 8.22 -24.39 12.46
N PHE A 215 7.94 -24.88 11.24
CA PHE A 215 8.08 -24.12 10.00
C PHE A 215 7.26 -22.83 10.03
N ASP A 216 5.96 -22.91 10.29
CA ASP A 216 5.04 -21.76 10.29
C ASP A 216 5.50 -20.66 11.26
N SER A 217 5.92 -21.06 12.47
CA SER A 217 6.36 -20.16 13.54
C SER A 217 7.79 -19.61 13.38
N ALA A 218 8.54 -20.10 12.39
CA ALA A 218 9.92 -19.69 12.17
C ALA A 218 10.00 -18.32 11.49
N SER A 219 11.06 -17.55 11.80
CA SER A 219 11.38 -16.33 11.06
C SER A 219 11.66 -16.63 9.57
N ALA A 220 11.46 -15.64 8.68
CA ALA A 220 11.74 -15.79 7.25
C ALA A 220 13.15 -16.33 6.95
N ALA A 221 14.17 -15.84 7.68
CA ALA A 221 15.54 -16.32 7.54
C ALA A 221 15.70 -17.82 7.89
N VAL A 222 15.00 -18.29 8.92
CA VAL A 222 15.01 -19.71 9.33
C VAL A 222 14.22 -20.57 8.35
N LYS A 223 13.08 -20.09 7.83
CA LYS A 223 12.32 -20.78 6.78
C LYS A 223 13.18 -20.99 5.53
N ALA A 224 13.93 -19.97 5.11
CA ALA A 224 14.86 -20.05 3.98
C ALA A 224 15.99 -21.08 4.22
N GLU A 225 16.54 -21.16 5.44
CA GLU A 225 17.55 -22.16 5.80
C GLU A 225 16.98 -23.59 5.75
N ILE A 226 15.77 -23.80 6.31
CA ILE A 226 15.06 -25.09 6.27
C ILE A 226 14.84 -25.53 4.82
N ILE A 227 14.31 -24.63 3.98
CA ILE A 227 14.05 -24.89 2.56
C ILE A 227 15.33 -25.30 1.84
N ALA A 228 16.40 -24.51 1.99
CA ALA A 228 17.68 -24.78 1.33
C ALA A 228 18.26 -26.13 1.75
N GLU A 229 18.15 -26.50 3.03
CA GLU A 229 18.61 -27.79 3.52
C GLU A 229 17.75 -28.96 3.00
N ALA A 230 16.42 -28.80 2.99
CA ALA A 230 15.50 -29.82 2.49
C ALA A 230 15.75 -30.13 1.01
N GLN A 231 15.90 -29.09 0.17
CA GLN A 231 16.24 -29.24 -1.24
C GLN A 231 17.60 -29.94 -1.43
N ALA A 232 18.60 -29.54 -0.64
CA ALA A 232 19.93 -30.15 -0.72
C ALA A 232 19.90 -31.64 -0.34
N GLU A 233 19.08 -32.04 0.63
CA GLU A 233 18.98 -33.43 1.05
C GLU A 233 18.13 -34.28 0.08
N ALA A 234 17.04 -33.73 -0.45
CA ALA A 234 16.27 -34.38 -1.51
C ALA A 234 17.14 -34.66 -2.75
N ALA A 235 17.95 -33.68 -3.19
CA ALA A 235 18.88 -33.84 -4.29
C ALA A 235 19.95 -34.92 -4.01
N LYS A 236 20.46 -35.01 -2.78
CA LYS A 236 21.40 -36.08 -2.37
C LYS A 236 20.75 -37.46 -2.38
N ALA A 237 19.49 -37.57 -1.95
CA ALA A 237 18.74 -38.82 -1.98
C ALA A 237 18.58 -39.30 -3.44
N VAL A 238 18.21 -38.39 -4.33
CA VAL A 238 18.13 -38.66 -5.78
C VAL A 238 19.48 -39.09 -6.33
N GLN A 239 20.57 -38.36 -6.05
CA GLN A 239 21.90 -38.73 -6.53
C GLN A 239 22.32 -40.12 -6.02
N SER A 240 22.04 -40.43 -4.75
CA SER A 240 22.37 -41.72 -4.14
C SER A 240 21.63 -42.87 -4.83
N ALA A 241 20.34 -42.68 -5.13
CA ALA A 241 19.55 -43.67 -5.87
C ALA A 241 19.99 -43.79 -7.34
N GLN A 242 20.36 -42.67 -7.99
CA GLN A 242 20.93 -42.68 -9.34
C GLN A 242 22.23 -43.49 -9.40
N ASP A 243 23.12 -43.33 -8.42
CA ASP A 243 24.39 -44.06 -8.34
C ASP A 243 24.18 -45.58 -8.16
N GLN A 244 23.06 -45.99 -7.54
CA GLN A 244 22.66 -47.39 -7.43
C GLN A 244 22.18 -47.94 -8.78
N VAL A 245 21.23 -47.25 -9.43
CA VAL A 245 20.70 -47.64 -10.76
C VAL A 245 21.77 -47.57 -11.85
N GLY A 246 22.69 -46.61 -11.80
CA GLY A 246 23.77 -46.44 -12.77
C GLY A 246 24.75 -47.62 -12.86
N LYS A 247 24.74 -48.52 -11.87
CA LYS A 247 25.47 -49.80 -11.91
C LYS A 247 24.84 -50.79 -12.91
N ILE A 248 23.64 -50.51 -13.41
CA ILE A 248 22.87 -51.32 -14.34
C ILE A 248 22.84 -50.63 -15.72
N SER A 249 23.57 -51.21 -16.69
CA SER A 249 23.84 -50.56 -17.98
C SER A 249 22.58 -50.39 -18.84
N GLY A 250 22.18 -49.15 -19.13
CA GLY A 250 21.10 -48.81 -20.07
C GLY A 250 19.72 -48.60 -19.43
N GLN A 251 19.53 -48.97 -18.17
CA GLN A 251 18.29 -48.81 -17.42
C GLN A 251 18.08 -47.37 -16.96
N LEU A 252 19.14 -46.71 -16.50
CA LEU A 252 19.10 -45.32 -16.04
C LEU A 252 18.53 -44.36 -17.08
N SER A 253 18.89 -44.53 -18.36
CA SER A 253 18.38 -43.65 -19.44
C SER A 253 16.87 -43.84 -19.69
N LYS A 254 16.36 -45.07 -19.54
CA LYS A 254 14.94 -45.37 -19.72
C LYS A 254 14.14 -44.85 -18.52
N LEU A 255 14.68 -45.01 -17.33
CA LEU A 255 14.09 -44.51 -16.09
C LEU A 255 14.07 -42.98 -16.03
N ASN A 256 15.12 -42.31 -16.52
CA ASN A 256 15.12 -40.86 -16.71
C ASN A 256 14.00 -40.41 -17.65
N ALA A 257 13.82 -41.09 -18.78
CA ALA A 257 12.75 -40.76 -19.72
C ALA A 257 11.35 -41.00 -19.12
N LEU A 258 11.17 -42.06 -18.32
CA LEU A 258 9.93 -42.33 -17.61
C LEU A 258 9.63 -41.24 -16.57
N VAL A 259 10.60 -40.88 -15.74
CA VAL A 259 10.45 -39.80 -14.74
C VAL A 259 10.04 -38.50 -15.41
N SER A 260 10.73 -38.11 -16.49
CA SER A 260 10.39 -36.87 -17.20
C SER A 260 8.99 -36.92 -17.81
N ALA A 261 8.56 -38.06 -18.34
CA ALA A 261 7.21 -38.21 -18.88
C ALA A 261 6.13 -38.25 -17.79
N LYS A 262 6.43 -38.87 -16.63
CA LYS A 262 5.58 -38.85 -15.44
C LYS A 262 5.36 -37.42 -14.96
N ALA A 263 6.43 -36.68 -14.72
CA ALA A 263 6.35 -35.29 -14.25
C ALA A 263 5.59 -34.39 -15.23
N ALA A 264 5.80 -34.57 -16.54
CA ALA A 264 5.05 -33.83 -17.56
C ALA A 264 3.55 -34.16 -17.56
N TYR A 265 3.19 -35.42 -17.29
CA TYR A 265 1.79 -35.82 -17.20
C TYR A 265 1.12 -35.30 -15.92
N GLU A 266 1.78 -35.40 -14.77
CA GLU A 266 1.30 -34.85 -13.49
C GLU A 266 1.07 -33.33 -13.58
N ALA A 267 2.03 -32.60 -14.16
CA ALA A 267 1.89 -31.16 -14.38
C ALA A 267 0.69 -30.83 -15.30
N ALA A 268 0.44 -31.65 -16.32
CA ALA A 268 -0.70 -31.46 -17.21
C ALA A 268 -2.04 -31.75 -16.51
N LEU A 269 -2.11 -32.79 -15.66
CA LEU A 269 -3.30 -33.07 -14.84
C LEU A 269 -3.60 -31.93 -13.86
N LYS A 270 -2.58 -31.43 -13.15
CA LYS A 270 -2.71 -30.24 -12.30
C LYS A 270 -3.17 -29.01 -13.08
N SER A 271 -2.68 -28.81 -14.30
CA SER A 271 -3.14 -27.71 -15.16
C SER A 271 -4.64 -27.82 -15.50
N VAL A 272 -5.18 -29.04 -15.61
CA VAL A 272 -6.62 -29.25 -15.83
C VAL A 272 -7.42 -28.84 -14.59
N ASP A 273 -6.99 -29.29 -13.40
CA ASP A 273 -7.65 -28.94 -12.14
C ASP A 273 -7.60 -27.44 -11.83
N LYS A 274 -6.53 -26.76 -12.24
CA LYS A 274 -6.37 -25.30 -12.14
C LYS A 274 -7.30 -24.53 -13.09
N ALA A 275 -7.43 -24.97 -14.34
CA ALA A 275 -8.23 -24.25 -15.33
C ALA A 275 -9.75 -24.43 -15.14
N ALA A 276 -10.18 -25.52 -14.52
CA ALA A 276 -11.58 -25.85 -14.29
C ALA A 276 -12.36 -24.82 -13.42
N PRO A 277 -11.89 -24.39 -12.22
CA PRO A 277 -12.58 -23.41 -11.39
C PRO A 277 -12.64 -22.02 -12.05
N ILE A 278 -11.57 -21.58 -12.72
CA ILE A 278 -11.54 -20.31 -13.46
C ILE A 278 -12.63 -20.30 -14.53
N THR A 279 -12.71 -21.37 -15.31
CA THR A 279 -13.75 -21.52 -16.33
C THR A 279 -15.14 -21.53 -15.71
N ASN A 280 -15.33 -22.21 -14.57
CA ASN A 280 -16.61 -22.21 -13.86
C ASN A 280 -17.01 -20.81 -13.34
N ALA A 281 -16.05 -20.01 -12.85
CA ALA A 281 -16.30 -18.64 -12.42
C ALA A 281 -16.74 -17.75 -13.59
N GLU A 282 -16.06 -17.86 -14.74
CA GLU A 282 -16.45 -17.15 -15.95
C GLU A 282 -17.81 -17.59 -16.50
N LEU A 283 -18.17 -18.87 -16.35
CA LEU A 283 -19.52 -19.36 -16.65
C LEU A 283 -20.57 -18.69 -15.74
N ALA A 284 -20.28 -18.54 -14.44
CA ALA A 284 -21.20 -17.90 -13.50
C ALA A 284 -21.38 -16.40 -13.80
N LYS A 285 -20.28 -15.68 -14.08
CA LYS A 285 -20.32 -14.28 -14.53
C LYS A 285 -21.11 -14.13 -15.83
N PHE A 286 -20.88 -15.02 -16.79
CA PHE A 286 -21.60 -15.06 -18.05
C PHE A 286 -23.11 -15.27 -17.86
N ASP A 287 -23.51 -16.18 -16.97
CA ASP A 287 -24.91 -16.45 -16.64
C ASP A 287 -25.59 -15.24 -16.00
N ALA A 288 -24.90 -14.56 -15.08
CA ALA A 288 -25.39 -13.33 -14.45
C ALA A 288 -25.66 -12.21 -15.48
N LEU A 289 -24.77 -12.07 -16.46
CA LEU A 289 -24.91 -11.07 -17.53
C LEU A 289 -26.03 -11.39 -18.53
N ASN A 290 -26.31 -12.68 -18.76
CA ASN A 290 -27.21 -13.09 -19.84
C ASN A 290 -28.59 -13.61 -19.37
N GLY A 291 -28.81 -13.79 -18.06
CA GLY A 291 -30.09 -13.90 -17.31
C GLY A 291 -31.10 -15.00 -17.70
N SER A 292 -31.20 -15.36 -18.98
CA SER A 292 -32.03 -16.42 -19.56
C SER A 292 -31.21 -17.59 -20.11
N ILE A 293 -29.87 -17.47 -20.05
CA ILE A 293 -28.92 -18.49 -20.49
C ILE A 293 -28.29 -19.10 -19.24
N THR A 294 -28.08 -20.42 -19.26
CA THR A 294 -27.33 -21.13 -18.24
C THR A 294 -26.26 -21.95 -18.94
N ALA A 295 -25.05 -21.42 -18.97
CA ALA A 295 -23.92 -22.03 -19.64
C ALA A 295 -23.55 -23.35 -18.94
N THR A 296 -23.33 -24.39 -19.74
CA THR A 296 -22.85 -25.69 -19.25
C THR A 296 -21.65 -26.12 -20.08
N ILE A 297 -20.69 -26.79 -19.44
CA ILE A 297 -19.43 -27.20 -20.07
C ILE A 297 -19.34 -28.73 -20.14
N ALA A 298 -18.93 -29.24 -21.30
CA ALA A 298 -18.57 -30.64 -21.51
C ALA A 298 -17.04 -30.75 -21.52
N ARG A 299 -16.48 -31.54 -20.60
CA ARG A 299 -15.02 -31.67 -20.38
C ARG A 299 -14.54 -33.13 -20.32
N ALA A 300 -15.30 -34.07 -20.89
CA ALA A 300 -14.99 -35.50 -20.79
C ALA A 300 -13.69 -35.88 -21.52
N ASP A 301 -13.43 -35.26 -22.66
CA ASP A 301 -12.20 -35.40 -23.45
C ASP A 301 -12.04 -34.17 -24.36
N ALA A 302 -10.82 -33.95 -24.86
CA ALA A 302 -10.52 -32.82 -25.73
C ALA A 302 -11.32 -32.88 -27.05
N ALA A 303 -11.71 -34.06 -27.52
CA ALA A 303 -12.46 -34.20 -28.76
C ALA A 303 -13.92 -33.73 -28.63
N THR A 304 -14.50 -33.80 -27.43
CA THR A 304 -15.89 -33.45 -27.13
C THR A 304 -16.05 -32.14 -26.36
N PHE A 305 -14.94 -31.44 -26.08
CA PHE A 305 -14.94 -30.19 -25.34
C PHE A 305 -15.84 -29.13 -25.99
N ALA A 306 -16.78 -28.60 -25.21
CA ALA A 306 -17.74 -27.58 -25.66
C ALA A 306 -18.38 -26.83 -24.48
N VAL A 307 -18.81 -25.59 -24.74
CA VAL A 307 -19.68 -24.80 -23.84
C VAL A 307 -21.01 -24.56 -24.54
N ASN A 308 -22.11 -24.85 -23.84
CA ASN A 308 -23.46 -24.87 -24.39
C ASN A 308 -24.40 -24.02 -23.54
N ASP A 309 -25.50 -23.52 -24.11
CA ASP A 309 -26.49 -22.63 -23.47
C ASP A 309 -27.44 -23.30 -22.44
N GLY A 310 -27.16 -24.55 -22.04
CA GLY A 310 -28.04 -25.36 -21.20
C GLY A 310 -29.19 -26.04 -21.95
N ASN A 311 -29.47 -25.64 -23.20
CA ASN A 311 -30.43 -26.27 -24.11
C ASN A 311 -29.75 -26.99 -25.29
N SER A 312 -28.48 -27.36 -25.13
CA SER A 312 -27.66 -28.06 -26.13
C SER A 312 -27.36 -27.23 -27.39
N VAL A 313 -27.44 -25.90 -27.34
CA VAL A 313 -26.88 -25.04 -28.39
C VAL A 313 -25.43 -24.74 -28.05
N ASP A 314 -24.52 -25.12 -28.94
CA ASP A 314 -23.09 -24.88 -28.77
C ASP A 314 -22.81 -23.37 -28.88
N LEU A 315 -22.28 -22.78 -27.80
CA LEU A 315 -21.78 -21.39 -27.75
C LEU A 315 -20.30 -21.36 -28.13
N ILE A 316 -19.54 -22.35 -27.65
CA ILE A 316 -18.12 -22.56 -27.95
C ILE A 316 -17.93 -24.06 -28.23
N LYS A 317 -17.17 -24.41 -29.27
CA LYS A 317 -16.94 -25.81 -29.63
C LYS A 317 -15.63 -26.03 -30.36
N VAL A 318 -15.08 -27.24 -30.21
CA VAL A 318 -13.93 -27.71 -30.97
C VAL A 318 -14.32 -28.03 -32.42
N GLU A 319 -13.63 -27.39 -33.36
CA GLU A 319 -13.70 -27.69 -34.80
C GLU A 319 -12.29 -27.93 -35.35
N ASN A 320 -12.05 -29.12 -35.91
CA ASN A 320 -10.75 -29.50 -36.48
C ASN A 320 -9.59 -29.33 -35.47
N GLY A 321 -9.83 -29.62 -34.18
CA GLY A 321 -8.83 -29.50 -33.12
C GLY A 321 -8.56 -28.08 -32.64
N VAL A 322 -9.46 -27.12 -32.96
CA VAL A 322 -9.36 -25.74 -32.50
C VAL A 322 -10.68 -25.32 -31.87
N LEU A 323 -10.61 -24.76 -30.67
CA LEU A 323 -11.76 -24.20 -29.97
C LEU A 323 -12.22 -22.90 -30.65
N LYS A 324 -13.52 -22.76 -30.90
CA LYS A 324 -14.09 -21.57 -31.56
C LYS A 324 -15.43 -21.14 -30.97
N ILE A 325 -15.63 -19.82 -30.90
CA ILE A 325 -16.94 -19.21 -30.64
C ILE A 325 -17.88 -19.48 -31.83
N GLN A 326 -19.05 -20.03 -31.53
CA GLN A 326 -20.11 -20.33 -32.47
C GLN A 326 -21.01 -19.11 -32.71
N ASP A 327 -21.82 -19.13 -33.78
CA ASP A 327 -22.70 -18.00 -34.12
C ASP A 327 -23.66 -17.63 -32.98
N ALA A 328 -24.10 -18.59 -32.17
CA ALA A 328 -24.97 -18.38 -31.02
C ALA A 328 -24.29 -17.58 -29.89
N GLY A 329 -22.95 -17.65 -29.77
CA GLY A 329 -22.18 -16.98 -28.72
C GLY A 329 -21.72 -15.56 -29.05
N LYS A 330 -21.54 -15.24 -30.34
CA LYS A 330 -20.85 -14.01 -30.81
C LYS A 330 -21.43 -12.67 -30.34
N SER A 331 -22.69 -12.63 -29.94
CA SER A 331 -23.38 -11.40 -29.51
C SER A 331 -23.71 -11.36 -28.02
N LEU A 332 -23.24 -12.34 -27.24
CA LEU A 332 -23.55 -12.45 -25.81
C LEU A 332 -22.49 -11.71 -24.99
N ALA A 333 -22.92 -10.99 -23.96
CA ALA A 333 -22.02 -10.28 -23.05
C ALA A 333 -21.17 -11.30 -22.28
N GLY A 334 -19.88 -11.01 -22.08
CA GLY A 334 -18.94 -11.91 -21.38
C GLY A 334 -18.44 -13.11 -22.19
N ILE A 335 -18.80 -13.25 -23.48
CA ILE A 335 -18.37 -14.41 -24.30
C ILE A 335 -16.85 -14.50 -24.47
N ASP A 336 -16.14 -13.37 -24.58
CA ASP A 336 -14.70 -13.35 -24.82
C ASP A 336 -13.90 -13.79 -23.59
N ALA A 337 -14.32 -13.37 -22.38
CA ALA A 337 -13.73 -13.80 -21.12
C ALA A 337 -13.96 -15.30 -20.89
N MET A 338 -15.20 -15.77 -21.07
CA MET A 338 -15.54 -17.19 -21.03
C MET A 338 -14.78 -18.01 -22.09
N PHE A 339 -14.58 -17.49 -23.30
CA PHE A 339 -13.81 -18.16 -24.35
C PHE A 339 -12.33 -18.28 -23.99
N THR A 340 -11.76 -17.24 -23.37
CA THR A 340 -10.36 -17.24 -22.92
C THR A 340 -10.14 -18.31 -21.85
N ALA A 341 -10.99 -18.36 -20.82
CA ALA A 341 -10.93 -19.38 -19.78
C ALA A 341 -11.14 -20.80 -20.35
N ALA A 342 -12.17 -21.00 -21.19
CA ALA A 342 -12.43 -22.28 -21.83
C ALA A 342 -11.30 -22.73 -22.76
N GLN A 343 -10.59 -21.79 -23.41
CA GLN A 343 -9.42 -22.10 -24.23
C GLN A 343 -8.24 -22.58 -23.39
N ALA A 344 -8.01 -22.00 -22.22
CA ALA A 344 -6.99 -22.47 -21.29
C ALA A 344 -7.29 -23.90 -20.79
N GLU A 345 -8.53 -24.18 -20.36
CA GLU A 345 -8.96 -25.52 -19.93
C GLU A 345 -8.80 -26.56 -21.07
N TYR A 346 -9.17 -26.18 -22.30
CA TYR A 346 -9.00 -27.04 -23.47
C TYR A 346 -7.53 -27.38 -23.75
N GLN A 347 -6.61 -26.42 -23.64
CA GLN A 347 -5.18 -26.68 -23.83
C GLN A 347 -4.59 -27.55 -22.73
N ALA A 348 -5.02 -27.35 -21.47
CA ALA A 348 -4.63 -28.21 -20.36
C ALA A 348 -5.08 -29.67 -20.60
N LEU A 349 -6.31 -29.86 -21.07
CA LEU A 349 -6.85 -31.19 -21.38
C LEU A 349 -6.07 -31.88 -22.52
N LEU A 350 -5.74 -31.14 -23.59
CA LEU A 350 -4.87 -31.66 -24.66
C LEU A 350 -3.48 -32.06 -24.15
N ALA A 351 -2.90 -31.27 -23.25
CA ALA A 351 -1.61 -31.58 -22.64
C ALA A 351 -1.69 -32.85 -21.77
N ALA A 352 -2.80 -33.05 -21.04
CA ALA A 352 -3.01 -34.23 -20.22
C ALA A 352 -3.14 -35.51 -21.07
N GLU A 353 -3.94 -35.49 -22.15
CA GLU A 353 -4.08 -36.64 -23.06
C GLU A 353 -2.75 -37.01 -23.76
N ALA A 354 -1.98 -35.99 -24.18
CA ALA A 354 -0.66 -36.19 -24.76
C ALA A 354 0.36 -36.69 -23.73
N GLY A 355 0.26 -36.18 -22.49
CA GLY A 355 1.07 -36.58 -21.34
C GLY A 355 0.88 -38.05 -20.99
N GLU A 356 -0.38 -38.51 -20.89
CA GLU A 356 -0.74 -39.91 -20.65
C GLU A 356 -0.10 -40.82 -21.69
N THR A 357 -0.32 -40.52 -22.98
CA THR A 357 0.23 -41.31 -24.09
C THR A 357 1.76 -41.43 -24.03
N ASN A 358 2.45 -40.34 -23.67
CA ASN A 358 3.91 -40.34 -23.55
C ASN A 358 4.37 -41.14 -22.33
N PHE A 359 3.75 -40.88 -21.18
CA PHE A 359 4.04 -41.57 -19.92
C PHE A 359 3.90 -43.09 -20.09
N GLU A 360 2.77 -43.57 -20.63
CA GLU A 360 2.53 -44.99 -20.85
C GLU A 360 3.59 -45.61 -21.76
N ALA A 361 3.96 -44.93 -22.85
CA ALA A 361 5.01 -45.39 -23.76
C ALA A 361 6.39 -45.50 -23.07
N ARG A 362 6.72 -44.56 -22.16
CA ARG A 362 7.95 -44.62 -21.36
C ARG A 362 7.88 -45.68 -20.27
N LEU A 363 6.71 -45.91 -19.68
CA LEU A 363 6.50 -46.95 -18.68
C LEU A 363 6.73 -48.34 -19.30
N ILE A 364 6.16 -48.58 -20.49
CA ILE A 364 6.42 -49.79 -21.29
C ILE A 364 7.92 -49.93 -21.58
N SER A 365 8.57 -48.85 -22.03
CA SER A 365 9.99 -48.87 -22.41
C SER A 365 10.92 -49.16 -21.23
N ALA A 366 10.64 -48.58 -20.06
CA ALA A 366 11.38 -48.83 -18.83
C ALA A 366 11.19 -50.27 -18.36
N ARG A 367 9.97 -50.80 -18.48
CA ARG A 367 9.61 -52.16 -18.08
C ARG A 367 10.19 -53.25 -18.96
N ASN A 368 10.22 -53.05 -20.28
CA ASN A 368 10.85 -53.99 -21.24
C ASN A 368 12.39 -53.91 -21.20
N GLY A 369 12.98 -53.26 -20.19
CA GLY A 369 14.40 -52.93 -20.11
C GLY A 369 15.36 -54.08 -19.81
N GLU A 370 14.89 -55.13 -19.14
CA GLU A 370 15.73 -56.26 -18.66
C GLU A 370 15.04 -57.63 -18.67
N SER A 371 13.81 -57.74 -19.14
CA SER A 371 13.00 -58.95 -18.97
C SER A 371 13.44 -60.12 -19.87
N ASP A 372 13.71 -61.29 -19.27
CA ASP A 372 13.67 -62.62 -19.94
C ASP A 372 12.21 -63.09 -20.19
N ALA A 373 11.21 -62.38 -19.63
CA ALA A 373 9.78 -62.58 -19.87
C ALA A 373 9.29 -61.80 -21.10
N ALA A 374 8.12 -62.19 -21.62
CA ALA A 374 7.52 -61.61 -22.82
C ALA A 374 7.34 -60.09 -22.70
N ASP A 375 7.70 -59.37 -23.77
CA ASP A 375 7.53 -57.92 -23.88
C ASP A 375 6.09 -57.50 -23.51
N ILE A 376 5.99 -56.48 -22.67
CA ILE A 376 4.71 -55.87 -22.33
C ILE A 376 4.33 -54.90 -23.46
N ALA A 377 3.12 -55.10 -23.99
CA ALA A 377 2.62 -54.38 -25.16
C ALA A 377 1.75 -53.17 -24.81
N THR A 378 1.14 -53.16 -23.62
CA THR A 378 0.22 -52.12 -23.15
C THR A 378 0.32 -51.98 -21.64
N VAL A 379 0.03 -50.79 -21.14
CA VAL A 379 -0.23 -50.50 -19.73
C VAL A 379 -1.61 -49.84 -19.62
N THR A 380 -2.23 -49.86 -18.45
CA THR A 380 -3.48 -49.14 -18.19
C THR A 380 -3.53 -48.56 -16.78
N GLU A 381 -4.24 -47.46 -16.61
CA GLU A 381 -4.64 -46.95 -15.29
C GLU A 381 -5.33 -48.03 -14.44
N SER A 382 -5.23 -47.92 -13.12
CA SER A 382 -5.66 -48.86 -12.07
C SER A 382 -4.93 -50.21 -12.04
N ALA A 383 -4.43 -50.71 -13.18
CA ALA A 383 -3.66 -51.95 -13.23
C ALA A 383 -2.16 -51.68 -13.02
N ASP A 384 -1.61 -50.73 -13.78
CA ASP A 384 -0.16 -50.47 -13.86
C ASP A 384 0.27 -49.18 -13.15
N TYR A 385 -0.63 -48.22 -13.05
CA TYR A 385 -0.45 -46.97 -12.33
C TYR A 385 -1.81 -46.46 -11.84
N THR A 386 -1.79 -45.57 -10.85
CA THR A 386 -2.97 -44.92 -10.29
C THR A 386 -2.72 -43.43 -10.31
N ILE A 387 -3.71 -42.66 -10.79
CA ILE A 387 -3.74 -41.21 -10.60
C ILE A 387 -4.42 -40.97 -9.25
N ASN A 388 -3.69 -40.35 -8.33
CA ASN A 388 -4.18 -40.01 -7.00
C ASN A 388 -5.06 -38.75 -7.05
N SER A 389 -5.75 -38.46 -5.95
CA SER A 389 -6.65 -37.29 -5.86
C SER A 389 -5.95 -35.93 -5.94
N ASP A 390 -4.63 -35.91 -5.75
CA ASP A 390 -3.75 -34.73 -5.86
C ASP A 390 -3.03 -34.67 -7.22
N ASN A 391 -3.48 -35.47 -8.18
CA ASN A 391 -2.92 -35.63 -9.53
C ASN A 391 -1.49 -36.17 -9.58
N THR A 392 -0.97 -36.71 -8.47
CA THR A 392 0.26 -37.49 -8.49
C THR A 392 -0.01 -38.88 -9.05
N ILE A 393 1.00 -39.47 -9.68
CA ILE A 393 0.93 -40.78 -10.33
C ILE A 393 1.73 -41.78 -9.51
N THR A 394 1.03 -42.75 -8.94
CA THR A 394 1.67 -43.90 -8.28
C THR A 394 1.79 -45.04 -9.29
N ILE A 395 3.02 -45.51 -9.54
CA ILE A 395 3.24 -46.70 -10.37
C ILE A 395 3.03 -47.95 -9.50
N ASN A 396 2.16 -48.87 -9.91
CA ASN A 396 1.79 -50.02 -9.09
C ASN A 396 2.95 -51.03 -8.96
N PRO A 397 3.21 -51.55 -7.74
CA PRO A 397 4.38 -52.39 -7.44
C PRO A 397 4.29 -53.84 -7.93
N VAL A 398 3.23 -54.25 -8.64
CA VAL A 398 3.04 -55.64 -9.14
C VAL A 398 4.20 -56.09 -10.05
N ILE A 399 5.06 -55.15 -10.49
CA ILE A 399 6.13 -55.36 -11.46
C ILE A 399 7.52 -55.05 -10.87
N THR A 400 7.59 -54.57 -9.61
CA THR A 400 8.85 -54.10 -9.01
C THR A 400 9.55 -55.11 -8.10
N ASN A 401 8.95 -56.28 -7.88
CA ASN A 401 9.61 -57.40 -7.18
C ASN A 401 10.89 -57.93 -7.88
N GLU A 402 11.27 -57.37 -9.03
CA GLU A 402 12.53 -57.65 -9.72
C GLU A 402 13.52 -56.44 -9.79
N MET A 403 13.19 -55.23 -9.33
CA MET A 403 14.04 -54.01 -9.51
C MET A 403 14.03 -52.99 -8.35
N PRO A 404 14.51 -53.34 -7.13
CA PRO A 404 14.43 -52.48 -5.94
C PRO A 404 15.17 -51.13 -6.05
N ASP A 405 16.26 -51.05 -6.81
CA ASP A 405 17.04 -49.82 -6.97
C ASP A 405 16.32 -48.79 -7.87
N SER A 406 15.50 -49.25 -8.82
CA SER A 406 14.70 -48.37 -9.70
C SER A 406 13.54 -47.73 -8.96
N ASP A 407 12.90 -48.47 -8.05
CA ASP A 407 11.84 -47.97 -7.17
C ASP A 407 12.37 -46.87 -6.24
N ALA A 408 13.55 -47.08 -5.66
CA ALA A 408 14.19 -46.08 -4.81
C ALA A 408 14.47 -44.78 -5.57
N LEU A 409 14.89 -44.87 -6.84
CA LEU A 409 15.12 -43.67 -7.66
C LEU A 409 13.82 -42.95 -8.05
N LEU A 410 12.77 -43.70 -8.38
CA LEU A 410 11.45 -43.12 -8.67
C LEU A 410 10.89 -42.41 -7.44
N ALA A 411 10.96 -43.04 -6.27
CA ALA A 411 10.49 -42.47 -5.02
C ALA A 411 11.27 -41.20 -4.63
N ALA A 412 12.62 -41.24 -4.66
CA ALA A 412 13.44 -40.09 -4.32
C ALA A 412 13.17 -38.90 -5.25
N ARG A 413 12.93 -39.14 -6.54
CA ARG A 413 12.61 -38.09 -7.52
C ARG A 413 11.20 -37.54 -7.37
N GLY A 414 10.23 -38.37 -6.97
CA GLY A 414 8.88 -37.91 -6.62
C GLY A 414 8.94 -36.91 -5.48
N VAL A 415 9.60 -37.30 -4.37
CA VAL A 415 9.79 -36.45 -3.20
C VAL A 415 10.53 -35.14 -3.55
N GLU A 416 11.61 -35.20 -4.35
CA GLU A 416 12.31 -33.98 -4.78
C GLU A 416 11.41 -33.07 -5.63
N ALA A 417 10.60 -33.63 -6.53
CA ALA A 417 9.71 -32.85 -7.38
C ALA A 417 8.58 -32.18 -6.58
N GLU A 418 7.87 -32.95 -5.74
CA GLU A 418 6.76 -32.47 -4.92
C GLU A 418 7.22 -31.41 -3.91
N LEU A 419 8.37 -31.63 -3.26
CA LEU A 419 8.98 -30.64 -2.37
C LEU A 419 9.30 -29.33 -3.10
N ASN A 420 9.91 -29.40 -4.28
CA ASN A 420 10.28 -28.20 -5.04
C ASN A 420 9.05 -27.44 -5.55
N GLU A 421 7.99 -28.16 -5.92
CA GLU A 421 6.70 -27.55 -6.30
C GLU A 421 6.07 -26.81 -5.12
N ALA A 422 5.93 -27.48 -3.96
CA ALA A 422 5.39 -26.85 -2.75
C ALA A 422 6.22 -25.63 -2.30
N ILE A 423 7.54 -25.69 -2.42
CA ILE A 423 8.43 -24.55 -2.14
C ILE A 423 8.19 -23.41 -3.13
N SER A 424 8.03 -23.72 -4.42
CA SER A 424 7.77 -22.71 -5.45
C SER A 424 6.45 -21.99 -5.18
N ASP A 425 5.39 -22.73 -4.86
CA ASP A 425 4.08 -22.17 -4.54
C ASP A 425 4.17 -21.28 -3.28
N TYR A 426 4.83 -21.77 -2.22
CA TYR A 426 5.08 -20.97 -1.01
C TYR A 426 5.88 -19.70 -1.28
N GLN A 427 6.95 -19.78 -2.07
CA GLN A 427 7.80 -18.62 -2.37
C GLN A 427 7.06 -17.55 -3.18
N ALA A 428 6.15 -17.95 -4.08
CA ALA A 428 5.34 -17.00 -4.84
C ALA A 428 4.46 -16.14 -3.92
N VAL A 429 3.66 -16.78 -3.06
CA VAL A 429 2.76 -16.05 -2.14
C VAL A 429 3.50 -15.38 -0.99
N ALA A 430 4.62 -15.95 -0.51
CA ALA A 430 5.42 -15.33 0.53
C ALA A 430 6.14 -14.05 0.05
N THR A 431 6.49 -13.98 -1.25
CA THR A 431 7.03 -12.75 -1.85
C THR A 431 5.93 -11.69 -1.92
N LEU A 432 4.74 -12.06 -2.38
CA LEU A 432 3.57 -11.18 -2.43
C LEU A 432 3.26 -10.57 -1.05
N ALA A 433 3.18 -11.39 0.00
CA ALA A 433 2.94 -10.91 1.36
C ALA A 433 4.08 -10.02 1.89
N ALA A 434 5.33 -10.28 1.49
CA ALA A 434 6.46 -9.44 1.89
C ALA A 434 6.45 -8.07 1.20
N ASP A 435 6.06 -8.03 -0.08
CA ASP A 435 5.92 -6.79 -0.84
C ASP A 435 4.76 -5.93 -0.29
N LEU A 436 3.62 -6.56 0.05
CA LEU A 436 2.51 -5.90 0.76
C LEU A 436 2.97 -5.30 2.09
N ALA A 437 3.67 -6.08 2.91
CA ALA A 437 4.17 -5.61 4.21
C ALA A 437 5.16 -4.45 4.08
N ALA A 438 5.91 -4.38 2.97
CA ALA A 438 6.80 -3.24 2.69
C ALA A 438 5.99 -1.99 2.34
N LEU A 439 4.95 -2.11 1.50
CA LEU A 439 4.05 -1.00 1.15
C LEU A 439 3.31 -0.47 2.39
N GLN A 440 2.82 -1.36 3.25
CA GLN A 440 2.22 -1.00 4.53
C GLN A 440 3.21 -0.29 5.47
N SER A 441 4.48 -0.68 5.43
CA SER A 441 5.55 0.03 6.15
C SER A 441 5.76 1.42 5.57
N ASP A 442 5.74 1.58 4.24
CA ASP A 442 5.90 2.90 3.60
C ASP A 442 4.74 3.83 3.94
N VAL A 443 3.49 3.33 3.96
CA VAL A 443 2.31 4.07 4.41
C VAL A 443 2.46 4.50 5.86
N LYS A 444 2.91 3.58 6.73
CA LYS A 444 3.16 3.89 8.14
C LYS A 444 4.27 4.93 8.30
N ASP A 445 5.39 4.79 7.61
CA ASP A 445 6.52 5.72 7.71
C ASP A 445 6.12 7.12 7.23
N ALA A 446 5.26 7.22 6.20
CA ALA A 446 4.72 8.50 5.74
C ALA A 446 3.73 9.13 6.74
N ALA A 447 2.89 8.31 7.39
CA ALA A 447 2.01 8.79 8.46
C ALA A 447 2.81 9.25 9.70
N ASP A 448 3.83 8.49 10.09
CA ASP A 448 4.72 8.84 11.20
C ASP A 448 5.48 10.16 10.92
N ALA A 449 5.80 10.46 9.66
CA ALA A 449 6.41 11.73 9.27
C ALA A 449 5.48 12.93 9.50
N ILE A 450 4.16 12.76 9.33
CA ILE A 450 3.16 13.79 9.65
C ILE A 450 3.07 13.98 11.17
N GLU A 451 3.07 12.88 11.94
CA GLU A 451 3.10 12.94 13.41
C GLU A 451 4.38 13.61 13.94
N GLU A 452 5.53 13.40 13.31
CA GLU A 452 6.79 14.05 13.66
C GLU A 452 6.76 15.58 13.42
N LEU A 453 5.91 16.05 12.51
CA LEU A 453 5.62 17.47 12.30
C LEU A 453 4.61 18.04 13.33
N GLY A 454 4.10 17.22 14.23
CA GLY A 454 3.20 17.65 15.31
C GLY A 454 1.71 17.52 15.00
N TYR A 455 1.34 16.94 13.84
CA TYR A 455 -0.05 16.76 13.44
C TYR A 455 -0.53 15.33 13.67
N GLU A 456 -1.73 15.15 14.24
CA GLU A 456 -2.35 13.84 14.39
C GLU A 456 -3.23 13.55 13.17
N LEU A 457 -2.93 12.49 12.41
CA LEU A 457 -3.73 12.13 11.25
C LEU A 457 -5.10 11.61 11.72
N ALA A 458 -6.14 12.39 11.48
CA ALA A 458 -7.48 12.04 11.90
C ALA A 458 -8.05 10.90 11.03
N GLU A 459 -8.80 9.99 11.68
CA GLU A 459 -9.48 8.91 10.96
C GLU A 459 -10.55 9.50 10.02
N VAL A 460 -10.35 9.34 8.71
CA VAL A 460 -11.24 9.87 7.66
C VAL A 460 -12.52 9.04 7.57
N THR A 461 -13.36 9.16 8.60
CA THR A 461 -14.67 8.50 8.69
C THR A 461 -15.77 9.53 8.84
N ASN A 462 -16.97 9.16 8.40
CA ASN A 462 -18.13 10.03 8.57
C ASN A 462 -18.50 10.13 10.07
N GLY A 463 -18.33 11.33 10.64
CA GLY A 463 -18.47 11.58 12.08
C GLY A 463 -17.15 11.75 12.84
N ALA A 464 -16.07 12.08 12.15
CA ALA A 464 -14.79 12.44 12.75
C ALA A 464 -14.92 13.69 13.66
N ALA A 465 -13.97 13.86 14.59
CA ALA A 465 -13.98 14.96 15.52
C ALA A 465 -12.58 15.51 15.76
N GLY A 466 -12.45 16.84 15.76
CA GLY A 466 -11.28 17.53 16.29
C GLY A 466 -11.17 17.29 17.80
N THR A 467 -9.92 17.27 18.26
CA THR A 467 -9.49 16.93 19.61
C THR A 467 -8.71 18.10 20.21
N ASP A 468 -7.93 17.87 21.28
CA ASP A 468 -7.02 18.87 21.82
C ASP A 468 -5.62 18.83 21.17
N ALA A 469 -5.40 17.88 20.25
CA ALA A 469 -4.22 17.81 19.38
C ALA A 469 -4.43 18.61 18.09
N ASP A 470 -3.36 18.83 17.34
CA ASP A 470 -3.43 19.48 16.02
C ASP A 470 -3.86 18.43 14.99
N ASP A 471 -5.17 18.27 14.78
CA ASP A 471 -5.71 17.19 13.93
C ASP A 471 -5.60 17.54 12.43
N LEU A 472 -5.07 16.60 11.64
CA LEU A 472 -5.05 16.68 10.18
C LEU A 472 -6.11 15.75 9.57
N PHE A 473 -7.14 16.35 9.00
CA PHE A 473 -8.15 15.69 8.18
C PHE A 473 -7.74 15.73 6.71
N VAL A 474 -7.91 14.62 6.00
CA VAL A 474 -7.56 14.52 4.57
C VAL A 474 -8.80 14.17 3.76
N TYR A 475 -9.12 14.99 2.78
CA TYR A 475 -10.17 14.68 1.82
C TYR A 475 -9.74 13.56 0.87
N ALA A 476 -10.61 12.55 0.71
CA ALA A 476 -10.37 11.37 -0.12
C ALA A 476 -11.62 11.02 -0.95
N ASP A 477 -12.15 12.00 -1.69
CA ASP A 477 -13.27 11.84 -2.63
C ASP A 477 -14.57 11.28 -2.01
N ALA A 478 -14.76 11.47 -0.70
CA ALA A 478 -15.91 10.97 0.05
C ALA A 478 -16.53 12.06 0.94
N GLU A 479 -17.83 11.93 1.26
CA GLU A 479 -18.50 12.84 2.20
C GLU A 479 -17.90 12.70 3.60
N LEU A 480 -17.70 13.83 4.27
CA LEU A 480 -17.13 13.90 5.62
C LEU A 480 -17.96 14.82 6.51
N ASP A 481 -18.36 14.33 7.68
CA ASP A 481 -18.90 15.18 8.75
C ASP A 481 -17.86 15.26 9.88
N ILE A 482 -17.33 16.47 10.12
CA ILE A 482 -16.32 16.76 11.14
C ILE A 482 -16.96 17.64 12.23
N SER A 483 -16.83 17.24 13.48
CA SER A 483 -17.24 18.04 14.64
C SER A 483 -16.03 18.56 15.40
N GLY A 484 -16.15 19.65 16.15
CA GLY A 484 -15.04 20.12 17.00
C GLY A 484 -13.88 20.80 16.26
N PHE A 485 -13.94 20.92 14.93
CA PHE A 485 -12.89 21.49 14.09
C PHE A 485 -12.50 22.91 14.54
N GLY A 486 -11.25 23.06 14.98
CA GLY A 486 -10.65 24.31 15.45
C GLY A 486 -11.25 24.84 16.76
N LEU A 487 -11.86 23.97 17.58
CA LEU A 487 -12.32 24.36 18.93
C LEU A 487 -11.21 24.27 19.98
N GLU A 488 -10.41 23.22 19.89
CA GLU A 488 -9.19 22.92 20.65
C GLU A 488 -8.18 22.41 19.61
N GLY A 489 -6.87 22.63 19.81
CA GLY A 489 -5.86 22.34 18.78
C GLY A 489 -5.91 23.23 17.53
N ASN A 490 -4.88 23.11 16.68
CA ASN A 490 -4.79 23.75 15.36
C ASN A 490 -5.18 22.77 14.26
N ASP A 491 -6.49 22.51 14.13
CA ASP A 491 -6.99 21.55 13.15
C ASP A 491 -6.85 22.04 11.70
N LEU A 492 -6.43 21.12 10.83
CA LEU A 492 -6.29 21.32 9.40
C LEU A 492 -7.14 20.33 8.62
N LEU A 493 -7.79 20.79 7.55
CA LEU A 493 -8.43 19.93 6.56
C LEU A 493 -7.74 20.13 5.21
N PHE A 494 -7.00 19.13 4.74
CA PHE A 494 -6.40 19.14 3.43
C PHE A 494 -7.40 18.69 2.35
N ILE A 495 -7.67 19.57 1.40
CA ILE A 495 -8.49 19.31 0.21
C ILE A 495 -7.60 19.19 -1.04
N GLY A 496 -6.51 19.95 -1.10
CA GLY A 496 -5.53 19.92 -2.19
C GLY A 496 -5.27 21.30 -2.82
N GLU A 497 -4.06 21.50 -3.37
CA GLU A 497 -3.62 22.78 -3.93
C GLU A 497 -4.30 23.17 -5.26
N GLY A 498 -5.01 22.23 -5.91
CA GLY A 498 -5.59 22.41 -7.24
C GLY A 498 -6.91 23.20 -7.26
N PHE A 499 -7.43 23.58 -6.10
CA PHE A 499 -8.75 24.17 -5.96
C PHE A 499 -8.72 25.69 -5.79
N SER A 500 -9.75 26.36 -6.32
CA SER A 500 -10.02 27.78 -6.09
C SER A 500 -11.21 27.95 -5.15
N GLU A 501 -11.11 28.88 -4.19
CA GLU A 501 -12.18 29.13 -3.22
C GLU A 501 -13.32 29.98 -3.82
N VAL A 502 -14.56 29.57 -3.56
CA VAL A 502 -15.78 30.36 -3.79
C VAL A 502 -16.62 30.42 -2.51
N ARG A 503 -16.92 31.63 -2.02
CA ARG A 503 -17.86 31.82 -0.90
C ARG A 503 -19.27 32.10 -1.40
N VAL A 504 -20.21 31.27 -0.98
CA VAL A 504 -21.61 31.36 -1.41
C VAL A 504 -22.33 32.47 -0.65
N GLU A 505 -22.94 33.41 -1.40
CA GLU A 505 -23.68 34.53 -0.80
C GLU A 505 -24.98 34.08 -0.14
N THR A 506 -25.45 34.84 0.86
CA THR A 506 -26.71 34.55 1.53
C THR A 506 -27.89 34.58 0.54
N GLY A 507 -28.50 33.42 0.33
CA GLY A 507 -29.67 33.25 -0.53
C GLY A 507 -29.39 32.53 -1.85
N ASP A 508 -28.11 32.30 -2.16
CA ASP A 508 -27.64 31.41 -3.22
C ASP A 508 -27.39 30.00 -2.64
N ASP A 509 -27.30 29.01 -3.52
CA ASP A 509 -27.08 27.60 -3.18
C ASP A 509 -25.97 26.97 -4.05
N ALA A 510 -24.95 26.39 -3.40
CA ALA A 510 -23.76 25.81 -4.04
C ALA A 510 -24.10 24.72 -5.07
N VAL A 511 -25.18 23.97 -4.85
CA VAL A 511 -25.56 22.83 -5.69
C VAL A 511 -26.41 23.26 -6.87
N SER A 512 -27.35 24.18 -6.64
CA SER A 512 -28.41 24.50 -7.62
C SER A 512 -28.23 25.83 -8.36
N ASP A 513 -27.43 26.75 -7.84
CA ASP A 513 -27.14 28.02 -8.52
C ASP A 513 -25.85 27.95 -9.33
N ARG A 514 -25.76 28.84 -10.32
CA ARG A 514 -24.61 28.89 -11.22
C ARG A 514 -23.52 29.80 -10.65
N LEU A 515 -22.74 29.24 -9.75
CA LEU A 515 -21.61 29.89 -9.08
C LEU A 515 -20.28 29.46 -9.75
N GLY A 516 -19.19 30.20 -9.51
CA GLY A 516 -17.87 29.76 -9.93
C GLY A 516 -17.51 29.86 -11.42
N ALA A 517 -16.37 29.24 -11.78
CA ALA A 517 -15.68 29.29 -13.05
C ALA A 517 -15.61 27.91 -13.74
N SER A 518 -16.02 27.86 -15.00
CA SER A 518 -16.14 26.60 -15.76
C SER A 518 -14.84 25.93 -16.21
N SER A 519 -13.70 26.36 -15.69
CA SER A 519 -12.37 25.94 -16.16
C SER A 519 -11.37 25.72 -15.03
N GLU A 520 -11.81 25.91 -13.79
CA GLU A 520 -11.01 25.78 -12.57
C GLU A 520 -11.77 24.78 -11.69
N LEU A 521 -11.05 23.95 -10.94
CA LEU A 521 -11.66 23.15 -9.88
C LEU A 521 -11.92 24.09 -8.71
N GLU A 522 -13.13 24.06 -8.16
CA GLU A 522 -13.52 24.97 -7.08
C GLU A 522 -13.96 24.24 -5.82
N ILE A 523 -13.81 24.93 -4.68
CA ILE A 523 -14.46 24.56 -3.43
C ILE A 523 -15.44 25.66 -3.03
N PHE A 524 -16.66 25.27 -2.68
CA PHE A 524 -17.72 26.21 -2.31
C PHE A 524 -17.97 26.17 -0.80
N PHE A 525 -17.71 27.30 -0.13
CA PHE A 525 -18.08 27.48 1.28
C PHE A 525 -19.48 28.06 1.40
N GLN A 526 -20.38 27.31 2.03
CA GLN A 526 -21.76 27.73 2.28
C GLN A 526 -22.11 27.59 3.76
N GLN A 527 -22.64 28.66 4.35
CA GLN A 527 -23.14 28.63 5.72
C GLN A 527 -24.53 27.97 5.77
N GLU A 528 -24.69 26.92 6.58
CA GLU A 528 -26.00 26.34 6.92
C GLU A 528 -26.22 26.33 8.44
N GLY A 529 -27.05 27.25 8.93
CA GLY A 529 -27.26 27.38 10.37
C GLY A 529 -25.94 27.71 11.08
N ASN A 530 -25.49 26.83 11.97
CA ASN A 530 -24.21 26.97 12.68
C ASN A 530 -23.09 26.14 12.06
N ASN A 531 -23.30 25.53 10.89
CA ASN A 531 -22.32 24.66 10.24
C ASN A 531 -21.78 25.33 8.98
N ALA A 532 -20.50 25.09 8.71
CA ALA A 532 -19.90 25.39 7.42
C ALA A 532 -20.01 24.13 6.55
N LEU A 533 -20.59 24.28 5.37
CA LEU A 533 -20.61 23.25 4.34
C LEU A 533 -19.55 23.61 3.29
N ILE A 534 -18.72 22.63 2.95
CA ILE A 534 -17.71 22.74 1.90
C ILE A 534 -18.12 21.76 0.80
N PHE A 535 -18.37 22.25 -0.40
CA PHE A 535 -18.64 21.41 -1.56
C PHE A 535 -17.41 21.41 -2.46
N VAL A 536 -16.83 20.24 -2.68
CA VAL A 536 -15.62 20.03 -3.48
C VAL A 536 -16.03 19.53 -4.87
N GLU A 537 -15.58 20.20 -5.93
CA GLU A 537 -15.80 19.74 -7.31
C GLU A 537 -14.92 18.53 -7.66
N GLU A 538 -15.52 17.51 -8.28
CA GLU A 538 -14.75 16.38 -8.84
C GLU A 538 -14.23 16.68 -10.25
N GLU A 539 -14.89 17.57 -11.00
CA GLU A 539 -14.48 18.04 -12.32
C GLU A 539 -14.77 19.54 -12.45
N ALA A 540 -13.92 20.29 -13.16
CA ALA A 540 -14.14 21.72 -13.37
C ALA A 540 -15.40 21.96 -14.22
N PHE A 541 -16.44 22.57 -13.64
CA PHE A 541 -17.67 22.90 -14.37
C PHE A 541 -18.19 24.30 -14.07
N GLY A 542 -19.00 24.83 -14.99
CA GLY A 542 -19.42 26.23 -14.98
C GLY A 542 -20.64 26.51 -14.14
N GLY A 543 -20.63 26.13 -12.85
CA GLY A 543 -21.73 26.24 -11.90
C GLY A 543 -23.01 25.47 -12.30
N ASN A 544 -23.89 25.22 -11.32
CA ASN A 544 -25.08 24.38 -11.44
C ASN A 544 -24.70 22.94 -11.84
N ALA A 545 -24.16 22.20 -10.87
CA ALA A 545 -23.85 20.79 -10.97
C ALA A 545 -25.02 20.08 -11.68
N THR A 546 -24.74 19.45 -12.83
CA THR A 546 -25.84 18.87 -13.62
C THR A 546 -26.39 17.63 -12.92
N ASN A 547 -25.59 17.06 -12.01
CA ASN A 547 -25.90 15.95 -11.13
C ASN A 547 -25.42 16.27 -9.70
N PRO A 548 -26.21 16.01 -8.63
CA PRO A 548 -25.77 16.19 -7.25
C PRO A 548 -24.50 15.43 -6.85
N ASN A 549 -24.09 14.45 -7.66
CA ASN A 549 -22.85 13.69 -7.48
C ASN A 549 -21.60 14.40 -8.04
N ASP A 550 -21.74 15.54 -8.74
CA ASP A 550 -20.58 16.28 -9.28
C ASP A 550 -19.86 17.10 -8.17
N LEU A 551 -20.41 17.08 -6.95
CA LEU A 551 -19.90 17.75 -5.77
C LEU A 551 -19.86 16.77 -4.60
N VAL A 552 -18.72 16.70 -3.90
CA VAL A 552 -18.61 15.98 -2.64
C VAL A 552 -18.74 16.96 -1.49
N LYS A 553 -19.57 16.64 -0.51
CA LYS A 553 -19.89 17.53 0.60
C LYS A 553 -19.12 17.15 1.86
N ILE A 554 -18.48 18.15 2.45
CA ILE A 554 -17.87 18.11 3.78
C ILE A 554 -18.65 19.06 4.69
N THR A 555 -18.98 18.62 5.90
CA THR A 555 -19.66 19.40 6.93
C THR A 555 -18.71 19.66 8.08
N LEU A 556 -18.41 20.93 8.38
CA LEU A 556 -17.76 21.34 9.62
C LEU A 556 -18.83 21.81 10.62
N ALA A 557 -19.18 20.94 11.56
CA ALA A 557 -20.26 21.16 12.50
C ALA A 557 -19.88 22.20 13.57
N GLY A 558 -20.68 23.27 13.69
CA GLY A 558 -20.46 24.32 14.68
C GLY A 558 -19.46 25.41 14.25
N VAL A 559 -18.94 25.34 13.03
CA VAL A 559 -17.98 26.30 12.47
C VAL A 559 -18.68 27.34 11.60
N ASN A 560 -18.23 28.59 11.67
CA ASN A 560 -18.71 29.67 10.82
C ASN A 560 -17.76 29.86 9.64
N ILE A 561 -18.30 29.97 8.42
CA ILE A 561 -17.47 30.14 7.21
C ILE A 561 -16.60 31.41 7.27
N GLU A 562 -17.06 32.47 7.97
CA GLU A 562 -16.28 33.71 8.11
C GLU A 562 -14.98 33.52 8.90
N ASP A 563 -14.92 32.48 9.74
CA ASP A 563 -13.76 32.16 10.57
C ASP A 563 -12.82 31.16 9.85
N LEU A 564 -13.19 30.67 8.65
CA LEU A 564 -12.38 29.75 7.87
C LEU A 564 -11.45 30.50 6.90
N GLN A 565 -10.29 29.94 6.65
CA GLN A 565 -9.40 30.29 5.55
C GLN A 565 -9.09 29.07 4.70
N PHE A 566 -8.73 29.30 3.43
CA PHE A 566 -8.25 28.26 2.52
C PHE A 566 -6.93 28.71 1.88
N GLU A 567 -5.82 28.09 2.29
CA GLU A 567 -4.48 28.43 1.81
C GLU A 567 -3.67 27.17 1.56
N ASN A 568 -2.94 27.14 0.43
CA ASN A 568 -2.10 26.00 0.01
C ASN A 568 -2.81 24.63 0.06
N GLY A 569 -4.11 24.61 -0.22
CA GLY A 569 -4.90 23.38 -0.18
C GLY A 569 -5.45 22.98 1.19
N TYR A 570 -5.16 23.75 2.24
CA TYR A 570 -5.65 23.51 3.60
C TYR A 570 -6.78 24.47 3.97
N VAL A 571 -7.80 23.93 4.61
CA VAL A 571 -8.81 24.67 5.34
C VAL A 571 -8.41 24.71 6.81
N SER A 572 -8.43 25.89 7.42
CA SER A 572 -8.19 26.06 8.86
C SER A 572 -9.05 27.19 9.44
N VAL A 573 -9.11 27.28 10.76
CA VAL A 573 -9.78 28.39 11.47
C VAL A 573 -8.77 29.52 11.73
N VAL A 574 -9.15 30.77 11.42
CA VAL A 574 -8.32 31.94 11.68
C VAL A 574 -8.39 32.29 13.16
N GLU A 575 -7.27 32.26 13.89
CA GLU A 575 -7.23 32.78 15.26
C GLU A 575 -7.51 34.29 15.26
N VAL A 576 -8.56 34.70 15.97
CA VAL A 576 -8.88 36.11 16.14
C VAL A 576 -7.92 36.71 17.17
N ALA A 577 -6.91 37.45 16.69
CA ALA A 577 -5.87 38.13 17.47
C ALA A 577 -6.38 39.00 18.64
#